data_AF-A0A7S2UJV7-F1
#
_entry.id   AF-A0A7S2UJV7-F1
#
_cell.length_a   1.000
_cell.length_b   1.000
_cell.length_c   1.000
_cell.angle_alpha   90.00
_cell.angle_beta   90.00
_cell.angle_gamma   90.00
#
_symmetry.space_group_name_H-M   'P 1'
#
loop_
_entity.id
_entity.type
_entity.pdbx_description
1 polymer ?
#
loop_
_entity_poly.entity_id
_entity_poly.type
_entity_poly.pdbx_seq_one_letter_code
_entity_poly.pdbx_strand_id
1 'polypeptide(L)'
;AEWSNPAACKLSSVGVGAVIGYADKDMVIVLNPFAMNRFMTSNFKLDISVDLGAAIGKIGASGQVQVGVSDKAGVAAALVYVYQQGIIVNAEVTFGGLANYHEANFQMYGTDDVGAILSGKATPQDAAKAKELNEKIEAFAHRTT
;
A
#
# COMPACT_ATOMS: atom_id res chain seq x y z
N ALA A 1 -3.34 2.37 20.72
CA ALA A 1 -4.26 1.72 19.77
C ALA A 1 -3.59 0.44 19.32
N GLU A 2 -4.28 -0.68 19.36
CA GLU A 2 -3.76 -1.97 18.90
C GLU A 2 -4.01 -2.07 17.39
N TRP A 3 -3.03 -2.56 16.63
CA TRP A 3 -3.19 -2.80 15.20
C TRP A 3 -4.22 -3.91 14.97
N SER A 4 -5.01 -3.81 13.91
CA SER A 4 -5.81 -4.95 13.46
C SER A 4 -4.91 -6.08 12.96
N ASN A 5 -5.46 -7.29 12.85
CA ASN A 5 -4.76 -8.37 12.16
C ASN A 5 -4.34 -7.92 10.75
N PRO A 6 -3.13 -8.27 10.29
CA PRO A 6 -2.64 -7.88 8.98
C PRO A 6 -3.38 -8.62 7.87
N ALA A 7 -3.85 -7.90 6.85
CA ALA A 7 -4.37 -8.50 5.63
C ALA A 7 -3.40 -8.27 4.47
N ALA A 8 -3.15 -9.32 3.69
CA ALA A 8 -2.32 -9.27 2.51
C ALA A 8 -3.04 -8.54 1.36
N CYS A 9 -2.31 -7.63 0.72
CA CYS A 9 -2.73 -6.93 -0.47
C CYS A 9 -1.68 -7.10 -1.58
N LYS A 10 -2.12 -6.94 -2.82
CA LYS A 10 -1.29 -6.94 -4.01
C LYS A 10 -1.32 -5.55 -4.61
N LEU A 11 -0.14 -4.95 -4.72
CA LEU A 11 0.08 -3.73 -5.47
C LEU A 11 0.68 -4.11 -6.82
N SER A 12 0.09 -3.60 -7.90
CA SER A 12 0.63 -3.74 -9.26
C SER A 12 0.65 -2.38 -9.92
N SER A 13 1.74 -2.02 -10.58
CA SER A 13 1.80 -0.75 -11.30
C SER A 13 2.59 -0.85 -12.59
N VAL A 14 2.29 0.05 -13.50
CA VAL A 14 3.05 0.31 -14.72
C VAL A 14 3.28 1.82 -14.82
N GLY A 15 4.51 2.24 -15.08
CA GLY A 15 4.88 3.64 -15.17
C GLY A 15 5.49 3.98 -16.52
N VAL A 16 5.28 5.22 -16.96
CA VAL A 16 5.99 5.82 -18.08
C VAL A 16 6.58 7.14 -17.61
N GLY A 17 7.90 7.30 -17.76
CA GLY A 17 8.59 8.47 -17.27
C GLY A 17 10.09 8.45 -17.53
N ALA A 18 10.72 9.58 -17.21
CA ALA A 18 12.17 9.66 -17.15
C ALA A 18 12.61 9.43 -15.70
N VAL A 19 13.44 8.40 -15.50
CA VAL A 19 14.03 8.08 -14.21
C VAL A 19 15.54 7.96 -14.39
N ILE A 20 16.29 8.69 -13.58
CA ILE A 20 17.75 8.61 -13.55
C ILE A 20 18.16 8.29 -12.11
N GLY A 21 18.85 7.16 -11.93
CA GLY A 21 19.42 6.74 -10.65
C GLY A 21 18.63 5.62 -9.95
N TYR A 22 18.82 5.50 -8.64
CA TYR A 22 18.23 4.46 -7.80
C TYR A 22 17.81 5.05 -6.45
N ALA A 23 16.63 4.66 -5.97
CA ALA A 23 16.15 4.99 -4.64
C ALA A 23 15.28 3.88 -4.07
N ASP A 24 15.39 3.69 -2.76
CA ASP A 24 14.43 2.90 -1.98
C ASP A 24 13.24 3.82 -1.67
N LYS A 25 12.03 3.32 -1.90
CA LYS A 25 10.78 4.06 -1.67
C LYS A 25 9.95 3.36 -0.60
N ASP A 26 9.71 4.03 0.52
CA ASP A 26 8.74 3.62 1.53
C ASP A 26 7.43 4.37 1.28
N MET A 27 6.29 3.68 1.33
CA MET A 27 4.99 4.28 1.06
C MET A 27 3.96 3.99 2.14
N VAL A 28 3.14 4.99 2.45
CA VAL A 28 1.96 4.88 3.31
C VAL A 28 0.74 5.24 2.49
N ILE A 29 -0.21 4.30 2.37
CA ILE A 29 -1.48 4.48 1.66
C ILE A 29 -2.58 4.65 2.69
N VAL A 30 -3.16 5.85 2.75
CA VAL A 30 -4.31 6.17 3.60
C VAL A 30 -5.57 6.13 2.76
N LEU A 31 -6.46 5.20 3.11
CA LEU A 31 -7.77 5.05 2.46
C LEU A 31 -8.85 5.73 3.29
N ASN A 32 -9.73 6.49 2.64
CA ASN A 32 -10.96 6.95 3.30
C ASN A 32 -11.92 5.75 3.55
N PRO A 33 -12.95 5.89 4.40
CA PRO A 33 -13.85 4.76 4.72
C PRO A 33 -14.55 4.15 3.50
N PHE A 34 -14.93 4.97 2.52
CA PHE A 34 -15.55 4.51 1.28
C PHE A 34 -14.58 3.63 0.46
N ALA A 35 -13.35 4.10 0.31
CA ALA A 35 -12.27 3.36 -0.31
C ALA A 35 -11.99 2.08 0.48
N MET A 36 -11.87 2.14 1.81
CA MET A 36 -11.63 0.95 2.63
C MET A 36 -12.73 -0.11 2.45
N ASN A 37 -14.01 0.31 2.48
CA ASN A 37 -15.13 -0.60 2.22
C ASN A 37 -15.06 -1.22 0.81
N ARG A 38 -14.68 -0.42 -0.19
CA ARG A 38 -14.47 -0.94 -1.55
C ARG A 38 -13.26 -1.86 -1.64
N PHE A 39 -12.20 -1.63 -0.89
CA PHE A 39 -11.04 -2.53 -0.82
C PHE A 39 -11.44 -3.87 -0.22
N MET A 40 -12.21 -3.87 0.86
CA MET A 40 -12.71 -5.10 1.48
C MET A 40 -13.66 -5.89 0.56
N THR A 41 -14.40 -5.21 -0.34
CA THR A 41 -15.46 -5.84 -1.16
C THR A 41 -15.13 -6.01 -2.65
N SER A 42 -14.06 -5.39 -3.16
CA SER A 42 -13.73 -5.37 -4.59
C SER A 42 -12.34 -5.94 -4.85
N ASN A 43 -12.21 -6.65 -5.97
CA ASN A 43 -10.97 -7.32 -6.37
C ASN A 43 -9.89 -6.37 -6.91
N PHE A 44 -10.23 -5.15 -7.31
CA PHE A 44 -9.29 -4.24 -7.95
C PHE A 44 -9.73 -2.79 -7.84
N LYS A 45 -8.79 -1.90 -7.55
CA LYS A 45 -8.93 -0.45 -7.72
C LYS A 45 -7.80 0.01 -8.62
N LEU A 46 -8.12 0.84 -9.61
CA LEU A 46 -7.14 1.47 -10.49
C LEU A 46 -6.85 2.87 -9.94
N ASP A 47 -5.57 3.20 -9.79
CA ASP A 47 -5.10 4.49 -9.31
C ASP A 47 -4.14 5.09 -10.35
N ILE A 48 -4.21 6.40 -10.54
CA ILE A 48 -3.28 7.13 -11.41
C ILE A 48 -2.48 8.07 -10.53
N SER A 49 -1.16 7.87 -10.51
CA SER A 49 -0.21 8.68 -9.76
C SER A 49 0.67 9.46 -10.71
N VAL A 50 0.94 10.73 -10.41
CA VAL A 50 2.07 11.46 -10.98
C VAL A 50 3.12 11.59 -9.87
N ASP A 51 4.31 11.03 -10.10
CA ASP A 51 5.45 11.14 -9.20
C ASP A 51 6.51 12.06 -9.82
N LEU A 52 6.80 13.14 -9.09
CA LEU A 52 7.82 14.13 -9.42
C LEU A 52 8.72 14.29 -8.20
N GLY A 53 9.98 13.87 -8.32
CA GLY A 53 10.86 13.82 -7.17
C GLY A 53 12.33 13.87 -7.53
N ALA A 54 13.11 14.40 -6.59
CA ALA A 54 14.56 14.30 -6.61
C ALA A 54 15.06 13.94 -5.20
N ALA A 55 15.91 12.93 -5.09
CA ALA A 55 16.63 12.61 -3.87
C ALA A 55 18.14 12.60 -4.13
N ILE A 56 18.91 13.15 -3.19
CA ILE A 56 20.38 13.13 -3.23
C ILE A 56 20.88 12.67 -1.86
N GLY A 57 21.24 11.39 -1.77
CA GLY A 57 21.76 10.78 -0.54
C GLY A 57 20.64 10.40 0.44
N LYS A 58 20.89 10.58 1.75
CA LYS A 58 19.89 10.28 2.80
C LYS A 58 18.76 11.31 2.89
N ILE A 59 18.85 12.41 2.15
CA ILE A 59 17.91 13.53 2.20
C ILE A 59 17.31 13.67 0.79
N GLY A 60 16.05 13.24 0.64
CA GLY A 60 15.28 13.43 -0.58
C GLY A 60 14.00 14.22 -0.29
N ALA A 61 13.63 15.11 -1.20
CA ALA A 61 12.34 15.76 -1.21
C ALA A 61 11.58 15.29 -2.46
N SER A 62 10.62 14.40 -2.26
CA SER A 62 9.72 13.93 -3.33
C SER A 62 8.32 14.45 -3.07
N GLY A 63 7.64 14.94 -4.11
CA GLY A 63 6.24 15.32 -4.07
C GLY A 63 5.43 14.37 -4.94
N GLN A 64 4.69 13.45 -4.32
CA GLN A 64 3.79 12.57 -5.05
C GLN A 64 2.37 13.13 -5.03
N VAL A 65 1.76 13.28 -6.22
CA VAL A 65 0.34 13.63 -6.34
C VAL A 65 -0.39 12.39 -6.87
N GLN A 66 -1.21 11.76 -6.02
CA GLN A 66 -2.07 10.64 -6.41
C GLN A 66 -3.50 11.08 -6.66
N VAL A 67 -4.03 10.68 -7.81
CA VAL A 67 -5.44 10.84 -8.19
C VAL A 67 -6.02 9.44 -8.38
N GLY A 68 -6.74 8.94 -7.36
CA GLY A 68 -7.42 7.65 -7.45
C GLY A 68 -8.62 7.73 -8.41
N VAL A 69 -8.67 6.88 -9.45
CA VAL A 69 -9.77 6.85 -10.42
C VAL A 69 -10.42 5.46 -10.38
N SER A 70 -11.50 5.32 -9.61
CA SER A 70 -12.28 4.08 -9.61
C SER A 70 -13.48 4.18 -10.58
N ASP A 71 -13.63 3.13 -11.41
CA ASP A 71 -14.68 2.94 -12.43
C ASP A 71 -16.11 3.22 -11.93
N LYS A 72 -16.93 3.79 -12.83
CA LYS A 72 -18.40 4.04 -12.88
C LYS A 72 -19.17 4.59 -11.67
N ALA A 73 -18.63 4.62 -10.44
CA ALA A 73 -19.42 4.96 -9.25
C ALA A 73 -18.79 5.99 -8.29
N GLY A 74 -17.60 6.51 -8.59
CA GLY A 74 -17.03 7.64 -7.85
C GLY A 74 -15.53 7.53 -7.55
N VAL A 75 -14.93 8.68 -7.34
CA VAL A 75 -13.51 8.86 -6.98
C VAL A 75 -13.31 8.36 -5.54
N ALA A 76 -12.75 7.15 -5.40
CA ALA A 76 -12.24 6.69 -4.11
C ALA A 76 -10.85 7.34 -3.90
N ALA A 77 -10.81 8.46 -3.18
CA ALA A 77 -9.55 9.12 -2.88
C ALA A 77 -8.71 8.28 -1.89
N ALA A 78 -7.57 7.78 -2.35
CA ALA A 78 -6.47 7.34 -1.51
C ALA A 78 -5.47 8.50 -1.40
N LEU A 79 -5.00 8.78 -0.19
CA LEU A 79 -3.85 9.65 0.01
C LEU A 79 -2.63 8.74 0.14
N VAL A 80 -1.64 8.93 -0.74
CA VAL A 80 -0.40 8.16 -0.66
C VAL A 80 0.73 9.10 -0.36
N TYR A 81 1.43 8.77 0.72
CA TYR A 81 2.64 9.45 1.13
C TYR A 81 3.82 8.53 0.80
N VAL A 82 4.79 9.05 0.05
CA VAL A 82 6.00 8.32 -0.32
C VAL A 82 7.22 9.05 0.20
N TYR A 83 8.02 8.33 0.98
CA TYR A 83 9.35 8.71 1.40
C TYR A 83 10.36 8.01 0.52
N GLN A 84 11.33 8.74 -0.04
CA GLN A 84 12.34 8.19 -0.95
C GLN A 84 13.74 8.50 -0.45
N GLN A 85 14.62 7.51 -0.46
CA GLN A 85 16.02 7.63 -0.08
C GLN A 85 16.92 7.12 -1.22
N GLY A 86 17.88 7.92 -1.68
CA GLY A 86 18.78 7.52 -2.76
C GLY A 86 19.34 8.67 -3.58
N ILE A 87 19.89 8.35 -4.75
CA ILE A 87 20.29 9.33 -5.77
C ILE A 87 19.36 9.09 -6.94
N ILE A 88 18.25 9.80 -6.98
CA ILE A 88 17.23 9.64 -8.02
C ILE A 88 16.70 11.01 -8.44
N VAL A 89 16.45 11.17 -9.73
CA VAL A 89 15.62 12.24 -10.26
C VAL A 89 14.58 11.58 -11.16
N ASN A 90 13.30 11.85 -10.90
CA ASN A 90 12.21 11.25 -11.64
C ASN A 90 11.13 12.26 -12.03
N ALA A 91 10.52 11.98 -13.18
CA ALA A 91 9.26 12.54 -13.62
C ALA A 91 8.50 11.40 -14.31
N GLU A 92 7.60 10.77 -13.57
CA GLU A 92 6.88 9.59 -14.02
C GLU A 92 5.38 9.67 -13.78
N VAL A 93 4.61 9.14 -14.73
CA VAL A 93 3.20 8.86 -14.57
C VAL A 93 3.05 7.37 -14.35
N THR A 94 2.48 6.99 -13.22
CA THR A 94 2.32 5.61 -12.79
C THR A 94 0.85 5.26 -12.69
N PHE A 95 0.46 4.23 -13.42
CA PHE A 95 -0.85 3.60 -13.34
C PHE A 95 -0.71 2.40 -12.43
N GLY A 96 -1.33 2.47 -11.27
CA GLY A 96 -1.29 1.45 -10.25
C GLY A 96 -2.64 0.79 -10.05
N GLY A 97 -2.63 -0.33 -9.36
CA GLY A 97 -3.83 -0.87 -8.78
C GLY A 97 -3.54 -1.62 -7.49
N LEU A 98 -4.46 -1.46 -6.56
CA LEU A 98 -4.45 -2.13 -5.27
C LEU A 98 -5.57 -3.18 -5.25
N ALA A 99 -5.19 -4.42 -4.95
CA ALA A 99 -6.08 -5.56 -4.92
C ALA A 99 -5.88 -6.36 -3.62
N ASN A 100 -6.87 -7.15 -3.23
CA ASN A 100 -6.71 -8.14 -2.17
C ASN A 100 -5.83 -9.29 -2.66
N TYR A 101 -4.94 -9.77 -1.79
CA TYR A 101 -4.18 -10.98 -2.08
C TYR A 101 -4.86 -12.19 -1.45
N HIS A 102 -5.95 -12.62 -2.09
CA HIS A 102 -6.85 -13.68 -1.62
C HIS A 102 -6.12 -14.96 -1.21
N GLU A 103 -5.20 -15.44 -2.05
CA GLU A 103 -4.43 -16.66 -1.78
C GLU A 103 -3.59 -16.55 -0.50
N ALA A 104 -2.88 -15.44 -0.31
CA ALA A 104 -2.05 -15.22 0.88
C ALA A 104 -2.91 -15.08 2.14
N ASN A 105 -4.06 -14.40 2.05
CA ASN A 105 -5.02 -14.29 3.14
C ASN A 105 -5.60 -15.66 3.52
N PHE A 106 -6.00 -16.44 2.52
CA PHE A 106 -6.54 -17.78 2.75
C PHE A 106 -5.52 -18.72 3.39
N GLN A 107 -4.26 -18.69 2.94
CA GLN A 107 -3.19 -19.49 3.54
C GLN A 107 -2.90 -19.11 5.00
N MET A 108 -3.08 -17.84 5.37
CA MET A 108 -2.80 -17.36 6.72
C MET A 108 -4.00 -17.52 7.67
N TYR A 109 -5.23 -17.31 7.19
CA TYR A 109 -6.43 -17.20 8.01
C TYR A 109 -7.49 -18.28 7.75
N GLY A 110 -7.33 -19.09 6.70
CA GLY A 110 -8.35 -20.03 6.22
C GLY A 110 -9.57 -19.35 5.57
N THR A 111 -9.47 -18.05 5.33
CA THR A 111 -10.50 -17.23 4.66
C THR A 111 -9.81 -16.09 3.92
N ASP A 112 -10.40 -15.66 2.80
CA ASP A 112 -9.99 -14.47 2.04
C ASP A 112 -10.86 -13.25 2.35
N ASP A 113 -11.82 -13.36 3.29
CA ASP A 113 -12.64 -12.25 3.77
C ASP A 113 -11.79 -11.25 4.56
N VAL A 114 -11.29 -10.23 3.86
CA VAL A 114 -10.51 -9.12 4.41
C VAL A 114 -11.27 -8.38 5.51
N GLY A 115 -12.60 -8.26 5.42
CA GLY A 115 -13.40 -7.63 6.46
C GLY A 115 -13.37 -8.43 7.77
N ALA A 116 -13.48 -9.75 7.69
CA ALA A 116 -13.34 -10.64 8.84
C ALA A 116 -11.91 -10.62 9.42
N ILE A 117 -10.88 -10.55 8.57
CA ILE A 117 -9.47 -10.45 9.01
C ILE A 117 -9.23 -9.14 9.76
N LEU A 118 -9.49 -7.99 9.12
CA LEU A 118 -9.22 -6.67 9.69
C LEU A 118 -10.08 -6.36 10.94
N SER A 119 -11.28 -6.96 11.06
CA SER A 119 -12.10 -6.82 12.26
C SER A 119 -11.70 -7.77 13.40
N GLY A 120 -10.71 -8.64 13.20
CA GLY A 120 -10.27 -9.63 14.19
C GLY A 120 -11.18 -10.84 14.33
N LYS A 121 -12.19 -11.01 13.46
CA LYS A 121 -13.07 -12.17 13.46
C LYS A 121 -12.40 -13.43 12.91
N ALA A 122 -11.44 -13.26 11.99
CA ALA A 122 -10.61 -14.35 11.51
C ALA A 122 -9.30 -14.40 12.30
N THR A 123 -9.03 -15.55 12.91
CA THR A 123 -7.78 -15.83 13.63
C THR A 123 -6.77 -16.47 12.68
N PRO A 124 -5.47 -16.09 12.74
CA PRO A 124 -4.45 -16.77 11.97
C PRO A 124 -4.41 -18.27 12.30
N GLN A 125 -4.25 -19.11 11.28
CA GLN A 125 -4.04 -20.55 11.45
C GLN A 125 -2.70 -20.85 12.15
N ASP A 126 -1.71 -19.98 11.97
CA ASP A 126 -0.40 -20.03 12.62
C ASP A 126 -0.15 -18.71 13.38
N ALA A 127 -0.39 -18.76 14.70
CA ALA A 127 -0.23 -17.60 15.58
C ALA A 127 1.23 -17.14 15.71
N ALA A 128 2.21 -18.03 15.55
CA ALA A 128 3.63 -17.68 15.63
C ALA A 128 4.05 -16.85 14.40
N LYS A 129 3.64 -17.28 13.19
CA LYS A 129 3.85 -16.49 11.97
C LYS A 129 3.16 -15.14 12.01
N ALA A 130 1.93 -15.09 12.54
CA ALA A 130 1.20 -13.83 12.66
C ALA A 130 1.90 -12.86 13.61
N LYS A 131 2.41 -13.36 14.74
CA LYS A 131 3.21 -12.56 15.68
C LYS A 131 4.49 -12.03 15.02
N GLU A 132 5.23 -12.88 14.32
CA GLU A 132 6.44 -12.48 13.59
C GLU A 132 6.13 -11.38 12.55
N LEU A 133 5.02 -11.50 11.82
CA LEU A 133 4.60 -10.50 10.85
C LEU A 133 4.25 -9.17 11.52
N ASN A 134 3.52 -9.19 12.64
CA ASN A 134 3.20 -8.00 13.41
C ASN A 134 4.46 -7.30 13.93
N GLU A 135 5.42 -8.05 14.47
CA GLU A 135 6.72 -7.50 14.92
C GLU A 135 7.47 -6.82 13.76
N LYS A 136 7.43 -7.39 12.55
CA LYS A 136 8.04 -6.77 11.36
C LYS A 136 7.31 -5.49 10.92
N ILE A 137 5.98 -5.48 10.98
CA ILE A 137 5.17 -4.30 10.65
C ILE A 137 5.45 -3.17 11.64
N GLU A 138 5.52 -3.48 12.94
CA GLU A 138 5.84 -2.50 13.98
C GLU A 138 7.27 -1.96 13.81
N ALA A 139 8.25 -2.83 13.55
CA ALA A 139 9.62 -2.42 13.26
C ALA A 139 9.71 -1.49 12.04
N PHE A 140 8.90 -1.74 11.00
CA PHE A 140 8.82 -0.86 9.85
C PHE A 140 8.20 0.49 10.21
N ALA A 141 7.08 0.51 10.94
CA ALA A 141 6.42 1.74 11.37
C ALA A 141 7.33 2.66 12.20
N HIS A 142 8.19 2.08 13.03
CA HIS A 142 9.18 2.82 13.84
C HIS A 142 10.41 3.31 13.05
N ARG A 143 10.65 2.80 11.84
CA ARG A 143 11.77 3.25 11.00
C ARG A 143 11.47 4.56 10.27
N THR A 144 10.19 4.85 10.07
CA THR A 144 9.68 6.05 9.36
C THR A 144 9.46 7.28 10.25
N THR A 145 9.73 7.19 11.56
CA THR A 145 9.74 8.32 12.52
C THR A 145 11.16 8.66 12.94
#